data_AF-A0A034V1S4-F1
#
_entry.id   AF-A0A034V1S4-F1
#
_cell.length_a   1.000
_cell.length_b   1.000
_cell.length_c   1.000
_cell.angle_alpha   90.00
_cell.angle_beta   90.00
_cell.angle_gamma   90.00
#
_symmetry.space_group_name_H-M   'P 1'
#
loop_
_entity.id
_entity.type
_entity.pdbx_description
1 polymer ?
#
loop_
_entity_poly.entity_id
_entity_poly.type
_entity_poly.pdbx_seq_one_letter_code
_entity_poly.pdbx_strand_id
1 'polypeptide(L)'
;MSEESFYGVTLTGQDSSVPWDVLSNDEDFPRGQRLIIKQILLGAEAKEDEFNVVEVHTVKDSLKIPIAVLKAGETRAVNPDVEFYETSLTFKLIKGNGPVYIMGQNIKDDVVDIEDEETDEETGEEEEEETQPQKKKQKVENNSDGKNAKNKKK
;
A
#
# COMPACT_ATOMS: atom_id res chain seq x y z
N MET A 1 -1.17 9.97 16.96
CA MET A 1 -2.11 10.80 16.16
C MET A 1 -1.55 10.88 14.75
N SER A 2 -2.38 11.01 13.71
CA SER A 2 -1.86 11.19 12.35
C SER A 2 -1.57 12.67 12.08
N GLU A 3 -0.38 12.97 11.55
CA GLU A 3 -0.05 14.28 10.99
C GLU A 3 -0.47 14.29 9.51
N GLU A 4 -1.43 15.15 9.16
CA GLU A 4 -1.89 15.32 7.78
C GLU A 4 -1.48 16.69 7.25
N SER A 5 -0.89 16.70 6.05
CA SER A 5 -0.47 17.91 5.36
C SER A 5 -0.93 17.88 3.90
N PHE A 6 -1.16 19.06 3.32
CA PHE A 6 -1.46 19.17 1.90
C PHE A 6 -0.21 18.85 1.07
N TYR A 7 -0.36 18.02 0.05
CA TYR A 7 0.68 17.76 -0.94
C TYR A 7 0.34 18.49 -2.24
N GLY A 8 1.31 19.25 -2.75
CA GLY A 8 1.16 19.99 -4.00
C GLY A 8 2.50 20.18 -4.68
N VAL A 9 2.62 19.70 -5.92
CA VAL A 9 3.84 19.86 -6.73
C VAL A 9 3.48 20.22 -8.17
N THR A 10 4.43 20.81 -8.89
CA THR A 10 4.27 21.19 -10.30
C THR A 10 5.34 20.51 -11.13
N LEU A 11 4.94 19.93 -12.26
CA LEU A 11 5.85 19.43 -13.29
C LEU A 11 5.79 20.33 -14.52
N THR A 12 6.95 20.66 -15.07
CA THR A 12 7.10 21.43 -16.31
C THR A 12 8.06 20.74 -17.26
N GLY A 13 8.20 21.25 -18.49
CA GLY A 13 9.22 20.75 -19.41
C GLY A 13 10.65 20.91 -18.86
N GLN A 14 10.90 21.96 -18.07
CA GLN A 14 12.20 22.22 -17.42
C GLN A 14 12.37 21.36 -16.17
N ASP A 15 11.36 21.34 -15.30
CA ASP A 15 11.34 20.62 -14.03
C ASP A 15 10.37 19.44 -14.14
N SER A 16 10.77 18.45 -14.94
CA SER A 16 9.90 17.33 -15.34
C SER A 16 9.84 16.19 -14.33
N SER A 17 10.48 16.30 -13.16
CA SER A 17 10.58 15.22 -12.18
C SER A 17 10.55 15.75 -10.76
N VAL A 18 9.71 15.16 -9.90
CA VAL A 18 9.64 15.50 -8.48
C VAL A 18 9.65 14.21 -7.65
N PRO A 19 10.66 14.00 -6.80
CA PRO A 19 10.68 12.89 -5.86
C PRO A 19 9.73 13.17 -4.68
N TRP A 20 9.18 12.09 -4.12
CA TRP A 20 8.60 12.08 -2.78
C TRP A 20 9.29 10.94 -2.02
N ASP A 21 10.11 11.33 -1.06
CA ASP A 21 10.91 10.41 -0.28
C ASP A 21 10.24 10.14 1.06
N VAL A 22 10.09 8.86 1.36
CA VAL A 22 9.74 8.40 2.69
C VAL A 22 11.02 8.46 3.52
N LEU A 23 11.10 9.41 4.46
CA LEU A 23 12.27 9.56 5.33
C LEU A 23 12.39 8.33 6.23
N SER A 24 13.44 7.54 6.05
CA SER A 24 13.91 6.61 7.07
C SER A 24 14.59 7.43 8.15
N ASN A 25 13.84 7.78 9.20
CA ASN A 25 14.49 8.15 10.45
C ASN A 25 15.20 6.87 10.89
N ASP A 26 16.52 6.95 11.09
CA ASP A 26 17.34 5.77 11.39
C ASP A 26 16.72 4.93 12.53
N GLU A 27 16.76 3.61 12.30
CA GLU A 27 16.28 2.47 13.11
C GLU A 27 14.81 2.01 12.88
N ASP A 28 14.70 0.97 12.02
CA ASP A 28 13.61 -0.01 11.90
C ASP A 28 12.29 0.34 11.20
N PHE A 29 12.42 0.89 10.00
CA PHE A 29 11.39 1.04 8.96
C PHE A 29 10.59 2.35 9.07
N PRO A 30 10.49 3.13 7.98
CA PRO A 30 9.63 4.30 7.95
C PRO A 30 8.16 3.84 7.91
N ARG A 31 7.60 3.60 9.10
CA ARG A 31 6.24 3.10 9.23
C ARG A 31 5.25 4.26 9.16
N GLY A 32 4.09 4.01 8.57
CA GLY A 32 2.94 4.92 8.64
C GLY A 32 2.95 6.14 7.71
N GLN A 33 3.92 6.27 6.78
CA GLN A 33 3.90 7.35 5.78
C GLN A 33 3.08 6.94 4.55
N ARG A 34 2.11 7.77 4.16
CA ARG A 34 1.27 7.56 2.97
C ARG A 34 1.06 8.85 2.18
N LEU A 35 1.11 8.71 0.86
CA LEU A 35 0.80 9.78 -0.08
C LEU A 35 -0.45 9.42 -0.87
N ILE A 36 -1.49 10.25 -0.78
CA ILE A 36 -2.74 10.07 -1.52
C ILE A 36 -2.83 11.14 -2.61
N ILE A 37 -2.91 10.74 -3.87
CA ILE A 37 -3.04 11.65 -5.01
C ILE A 37 -4.51 11.80 -5.38
N LYS A 38 -5.07 12.97 -5.08
CA LYS A 38 -6.49 13.28 -5.30
C LYS A 38 -6.76 13.85 -6.67
N GLN A 39 -5.85 14.67 -7.20
CA GLN A 39 -6.07 15.33 -8.50
C GLN A 39 -4.76 15.61 -9.23
N ILE A 40 -4.79 15.43 -10.55
CA ILE A 40 -3.74 15.86 -11.46
C ILE A 40 -4.39 16.80 -12.49
N LEU A 41 -3.93 18.04 -12.54
CA LEU A 41 -4.55 19.14 -13.28
C LEU A 41 -3.58 19.74 -14.29
N LEU A 42 -4.02 19.90 -15.55
CA LEU A 42 -3.27 20.59 -16.58
C LEU A 42 -3.49 22.10 -16.48
N GLY A 43 -2.42 22.87 -16.34
CA GLY A 43 -2.50 24.32 -16.18
C GLY A 43 -2.99 25.05 -17.43
N ALA A 44 -3.47 26.28 -17.22
CA ALA A 44 -4.08 27.10 -18.28
C ALA A 44 -3.09 27.43 -19.42
N GLU A 45 -1.81 27.57 -19.08
CA GLU A 45 -0.73 27.90 -20.02
C GLU A 45 -0.23 26.70 -20.84
N ALA A 46 -0.78 25.50 -20.59
CA ALA A 46 -0.43 24.32 -21.37
C ALA A 46 -0.88 24.48 -22.82
N LYS A 47 -0.01 24.10 -23.75
CA LYS A 47 -0.27 24.20 -25.18
C LYS A 47 -1.52 23.41 -25.57
N GLU A 48 -2.34 24.02 -26.43
CA GLU A 48 -3.49 23.35 -27.04
C GLU A 48 -3.03 22.15 -27.86
N ASP A 49 -3.83 21.08 -27.86
CA ASP A 49 -3.55 19.82 -28.56
C ASP A 49 -2.23 19.09 -28.20
N GLU A 50 -1.53 19.50 -27.14
CA GLU A 50 -0.34 18.81 -26.64
C GLU A 50 -0.71 17.79 -25.54
N PHE A 51 -0.37 16.52 -25.77
CA PHE A 51 -0.49 15.51 -24.72
C PHE A 51 0.54 15.73 -23.62
N ASN A 52 0.05 15.72 -22.39
CA ASN A 52 0.83 15.77 -21.17
C ASN A 52 0.62 14.45 -20.40
N VAL A 53 1.69 13.70 -20.16
CA VAL A 53 1.62 12.37 -19.55
C VAL A 53 2.47 12.33 -18.29
N VAL A 54 1.82 12.07 -17.15
CA VAL A 54 2.48 11.90 -15.85
C VAL A 54 2.63 10.42 -15.57
N GLU A 55 3.87 9.99 -15.36
CA GLU A 55 4.26 8.66 -14.90
C GLU A 55 4.64 8.72 -13.42
N VAL A 56 4.32 7.65 -12.69
CA VAL A 56 4.87 7.41 -11.35
C VAL A 56 5.86 6.24 -11.40
N HIS A 57 6.97 6.38 -10.68
CA HIS A 57 7.91 5.31 -10.41
C HIS A 57 7.96 5.04 -8.91
N THR A 58 7.63 3.82 -8.45
CA THR A 58 7.76 3.42 -7.03
C THR A 58 9.00 2.57 -6.81
N VAL A 59 9.70 2.80 -5.70
CA VAL A 59 10.92 2.05 -5.37
C VAL A 59 10.58 0.64 -4.89
N LYS A 60 9.60 0.51 -3.98
CA LYS A 60 9.23 -0.77 -3.36
C LYS A 60 8.81 -1.82 -4.37
N ASP A 61 8.00 -1.45 -5.36
CA ASP A 61 7.44 -2.37 -6.35
C ASP A 61 8.22 -2.36 -7.67
N SER A 62 9.23 -1.49 -7.82
CA SER A 62 9.90 -1.21 -9.11
C SER A 62 8.90 -0.92 -10.24
N LEU A 63 7.75 -0.33 -9.91
CA LEU A 63 6.64 -0.10 -10.83
C LEU A 63 6.82 1.24 -11.54
N LYS A 64 6.68 1.25 -12.87
CA LYS A 64 6.60 2.47 -13.69
C LYS A 64 5.32 2.44 -14.51
N ILE A 65 4.42 3.39 -14.26
CA ILE A 65 3.13 3.42 -14.94
C ILE A 65 2.59 4.85 -15.11
N PRO A 66 2.01 5.21 -16.28
CA PRO A 66 1.27 6.46 -16.43
C PRO A 66 0.04 6.50 -15.52
N ILE A 67 -0.10 7.58 -14.75
CA ILE A 67 -1.25 7.83 -13.86
C ILE A 67 -2.12 9.02 -14.32
N ALA A 68 -1.66 9.79 -15.32
CA ALA A 68 -2.48 10.80 -15.98
C ALA A 68 -2.10 10.96 -17.45
N VAL A 69 -3.12 11.15 -18.29
CA VAL A 69 -3.00 11.61 -19.66
C VAL A 69 -3.94 12.81 -19.82
N LEU A 70 -3.35 13.97 -20.09
CA LEU A 70 -4.03 15.25 -20.14
C LEU A 70 -3.79 15.91 -21.49
N LYS A 71 -4.77 16.69 -21.96
CA LYS A 71 -4.65 17.49 -23.18
C LYS A 71 -5.63 18.65 -23.12
N ALA A 72 -5.16 19.88 -23.33
CA ALA A 72 -6.04 21.05 -23.37
C ALA A 72 -7.06 20.89 -24.53
N GLY A 73 -8.32 21.19 -24.24
CA GLY A 73 -9.45 20.94 -25.16
C GLY A 73 -10.08 19.55 -25.06
N GLU A 74 -9.46 18.60 -24.35
CA GLU A 74 -9.97 17.22 -24.22
C GLU A 74 -10.08 16.82 -22.74
N THR A 75 -8.95 16.68 -22.05
CA THR A 75 -8.89 16.24 -20.65
C THR A 75 -8.07 17.23 -19.84
N ARG A 76 -8.77 18.08 -19.08
CA ARG A 76 -8.14 19.13 -18.26
C ARG A 76 -7.60 18.59 -16.94
N ALA A 77 -8.27 17.62 -16.33
CA ALA A 77 -7.87 17.03 -15.06
C ALA A 77 -8.30 15.57 -14.96
N VAL A 78 -7.61 14.82 -14.12
CA VAL A 78 -8.01 13.48 -13.68
C VAL A 78 -7.93 13.42 -12.15
N ASN A 79 -8.72 12.54 -11.55
CA ASN A 79 -8.72 12.30 -10.11
C ASN A 79 -8.37 10.83 -9.86
N PRO A 80 -7.08 10.46 -9.80
CA PRO A 80 -6.67 9.07 -9.70
C PRO A 80 -7.18 8.39 -8.42
N ASP A 81 -7.22 9.14 -7.31
CA ASP A 81 -7.54 8.64 -5.97
C ASP A 81 -6.71 7.40 -5.60
N VAL A 82 -5.41 7.47 -5.88
CA VAL A 82 -4.43 6.41 -5.61
C VAL A 82 -3.61 6.74 -4.37
N GLU A 83 -3.25 5.71 -3.63
CA GLU A 83 -2.46 5.80 -2.41
C GLU A 83 -1.12 5.06 -2.58
N PHE A 84 -0.05 5.67 -2.08
CA PHE A 84 1.28 5.08 -2.00
C PHE A 84 1.67 4.97 -0.53
N TYR A 85 1.77 3.74 -0.04
CA TYR A 85 2.05 3.42 1.36
C TYR A 85 3.49 2.94 1.54
N GLU A 86 4.24 3.61 2.42
CA GLU A 86 5.59 3.23 2.82
C GLU A 86 6.54 2.94 1.64
N THR A 87 6.45 3.74 0.58
CA THR A 87 7.35 3.64 -0.57
C THR A 87 7.75 5.02 -1.05
N SER A 88 9.05 5.26 -1.20
CA SER A 88 9.52 6.41 -1.98
C SER A 88 9.07 6.27 -3.44
N LEU A 89 8.79 7.41 -4.06
CA LEU A 89 8.35 7.45 -5.45
C LEU A 89 8.85 8.70 -6.16
N THR A 90 8.70 8.71 -7.47
CA THR A 90 9.00 9.87 -8.31
C THR A 90 7.88 10.07 -9.31
N PHE A 91 7.32 11.28 -9.35
CA PHE A 91 6.44 11.70 -10.45
C PHE A 91 7.29 12.29 -11.56
N LYS A 92 6.97 11.92 -12.80
CA LYS A 92 7.67 12.41 -13.98
C LYS A 92 6.72 12.80 -15.10
N LEU A 93 6.94 13.96 -15.70
CA LEU A 93 6.30 14.38 -16.94
C LEU A 93 7.09 13.78 -18.11
N ILE A 94 6.61 12.65 -18.63
CA ILE A 94 7.30 11.90 -19.70
C ILE A 94 6.93 12.38 -21.11
N LYS A 95 5.88 13.21 -21.23
CA LYS A 95 5.44 13.85 -22.47
C LYS A 95 4.77 15.19 -22.15
N GLY A 96 4.93 16.17 -23.03
CA GLY A 96 4.36 17.51 -22.88
C GLY A 96 5.25 18.46 -22.09
N ASN A 97 4.90 19.75 -22.07
CA ASN A 97 5.67 20.79 -21.38
C ASN A 97 4.98 21.32 -20.12
N GLY A 98 3.79 20.83 -19.79
CA GLY A 98 2.99 21.29 -18.66
C GLY A 98 2.57 22.76 -18.80
N PRO A 99 2.36 23.48 -17.67
CA PRO A 99 2.52 22.97 -16.31
C PRO A 99 1.45 21.94 -15.95
N VAL A 100 1.84 20.90 -15.20
CA VAL A 100 0.93 19.91 -14.61
C VAL A 100 1.04 19.98 -13.10
N TYR A 101 -0.09 20.18 -12.42
CA TYR A 101 -0.19 20.23 -10.98
C TYR A 101 -0.64 18.88 -10.44
N ILE A 102 0.07 18.35 -9.45
CA ILE A 102 -0.30 17.12 -8.73
C ILE A 102 -0.66 17.53 -7.30
N MET A 103 -1.86 17.19 -6.87
CA MET A 103 -2.41 17.59 -5.58
C MET A 103 -2.94 16.38 -4.81
N GLY A 104 -2.76 16.42 -3.50
CA GLY A 104 -3.04 15.28 -2.65
C GLY A 104 -2.89 15.58 -1.17
N GLN A 105 -2.76 14.51 -0.40
CA GLN A 105 -2.54 14.53 1.04
C GLN A 105 -1.29 13.72 1.36
N ASN A 106 -0.40 14.30 2.15
CA ASN A 106 0.74 13.62 2.73
C ASN A 106 0.44 13.37 4.20
N ILE A 107 0.38 12.10 4.58
CA ILE A 107 -0.05 11.67 5.90
C ILE A 107 1.07 10.87 6.55
N LYS A 108 1.33 11.15 7.83
CA LYS A 108 2.27 10.42 8.67
C LYS A 108 1.54 9.94 9.91
N ASP A 109 1.43 8.63 10.06
CA ASP A 109 0.87 8.04 11.26
C ASP A 109 1.96 7.87 12.33
N ASP A 110 1.67 8.27 13.57
CA ASP A 110 2.51 7.91 14.71
C ASP A 110 2.49 6.39 14.85
N VAL A 111 3.64 5.76 14.63
CA VAL A 111 3.84 4.33 14.89
C VAL A 111 3.94 4.20 16.39
N VAL A 112 2.92 3.63 17.02
CA VAL A 112 3.01 3.24 18.42
C VAL A 112 3.79 1.93 18.42
N ASP A 113 5.04 1.95 18.89
CA ASP A 113 5.74 0.72 19.23
C ASP A 113 4.94 0.06 20.35
N ILE A 114 4.16 -0.96 19.98
CA ILE A 114 3.70 -1.95 20.93
C ILE A 114 4.97 -2.76 21.20
N GLU A 115 5.78 -2.30 22.16
CA GLU A 115 6.74 -3.17 22.82
C GLU A 115 5.91 -4.37 23.28
N ASP A 116 6.17 -5.54 22.68
CA ASP A 116 5.64 -6.82 23.14
C ASP A 116 5.91 -6.87 24.64
N GLU A 117 4.85 -6.76 25.46
CA GLU A 117 4.89 -7.16 26.86
C GLU A 117 5.14 -8.68 26.85
N GLU A 118 6.41 -9.05 26.72
CA GLU A 118 6.96 -10.37 27.00
C GLU A 118 6.30 -10.85 28.29
N THR A 119 5.35 -11.78 28.12
CA THR A 119 4.64 -12.39 29.22
C THR A 119 5.64 -13.33 29.88
N ASP A 120 6.38 -12.81 30.84
CA ASP A 120 7.33 -13.53 31.68
C ASP A 120 6.55 -14.50 32.59
N GLU A 121 6.07 -15.61 32.02
CA GLU A 121 5.61 -16.77 32.80
C GLU A 121 6.85 -17.51 33.34
N GLU A 122 7.49 -16.94 34.37
CA GLU A 122 8.49 -17.65 35.18
C GLU A 122 7.85 -18.88 35.85
N THR A 123 8.15 -20.03 35.26
CA THR A 123 8.55 -21.31 35.90
C THR A 123 8.29 -21.46 37.41
N GLY A 124 7.27 -22.26 37.74
CA GLY A 124 7.17 -22.96 39.03
C GLY A 124 7.38 -24.46 38.82
N GLU A 125 8.63 -24.92 38.88
CA GLU A 125 8.98 -26.34 39.07
C GLU A 125 8.81 -26.71 40.55
N GLU A 126 8.01 -27.74 40.87
CA GLU A 126 8.37 -28.74 41.89
C GLU A 126 7.83 -30.11 41.45
N GLU A 127 8.77 -31.04 41.22
CA GLU A 127 8.56 -32.47 40.98
C GLU A 127 7.99 -33.17 42.24
N GLU A 128 7.21 -34.24 42.06
CA GLU A 128 7.40 -35.47 42.84
C GLU A 128 6.63 -36.67 42.25
N GLU A 129 7.18 -37.84 42.57
CA GLU A 129 7.23 -39.09 41.82
C GLU A 129 5.96 -39.97 41.76
N GLU A 130 5.96 -40.78 40.69
CA GLU A 130 5.52 -42.19 40.56
C GLU A 130 4.23 -42.69 41.25
N THR A 131 3.32 -43.25 40.43
CA THR A 131 3.09 -44.73 40.35
C THR A 131 1.99 -45.08 39.34
N GLN A 132 2.35 -45.88 38.33
CA GLN A 132 1.44 -46.59 37.41
C GLN A 132 0.71 -47.77 38.11
N PRO A 133 -0.11 -48.58 37.43
CA PRO A 133 -1.11 -48.34 36.37
C PRO A 133 -2.45 -49.06 36.72
N GLN A 134 -3.55 -48.84 35.99
CA GLN A 134 -4.42 -49.95 35.51
C GLN A 134 -5.69 -49.54 34.73
N LYS A 135 -5.91 -50.33 33.66
CA LYS A 135 -7.18 -50.88 33.13
C LYS A 135 -7.98 -50.08 32.10
N LYS A 136 -7.73 -50.47 30.84
CA LYS A 136 -8.68 -51.10 29.89
C LYS A 136 -10.09 -50.47 29.75
N LYS A 137 -10.38 -50.01 28.53
CA LYS A 137 -11.42 -50.51 27.59
C LYS A 137 -11.25 -49.74 26.26
N GLN A 138 -10.82 -50.39 25.16
CA GLN A 138 -11.69 -50.85 24.06
C GLN A 138 -12.81 -49.85 23.73
N LYS A 139 -12.96 -49.32 22.52
CA LYS A 139 -13.07 -50.06 21.26
C LYS A 139 -12.97 -49.10 20.05
N VAL A 140 -12.29 -49.56 19.01
CA VAL A 140 -12.32 -49.04 17.63
C VAL A 140 -13.60 -49.51 16.93
N GLU A 141 -14.17 -48.70 16.03
CA GLU A 141 -14.76 -49.06 14.72
C GLU A 141 -15.49 -47.83 14.15
N ASN A 142 -15.00 -47.18 13.09
CA ASN A 142 -15.01 -47.53 11.65
C ASN A 142 -16.33 -47.28 10.92
N ASN A 143 -16.16 -46.69 9.72
CA ASN A 143 -16.98 -46.83 8.52
C ASN A 143 -18.34 -46.11 8.51
N SER A 144 -18.85 -45.59 7.39
CA SER A 144 -18.45 -45.65 5.98
C SER A 144 -19.39 -44.75 5.16
N ASP A 145 -18.88 -44.29 4.02
CA ASP A 145 -19.55 -44.11 2.72
C ASP A 145 -21.09 -44.03 2.63
N GLY A 146 -21.56 -42.95 1.99
CA GLY A 146 -22.92 -42.80 1.49
C GLY A 146 -22.98 -42.06 0.16
N LYS A 147 -22.79 -42.79 -0.94
CA LYS A 147 -23.03 -42.39 -2.34
C LYS A 147 -24.45 -41.86 -2.58
N ASN A 148 -24.59 -40.92 -3.53
CA ASN A 148 -25.42 -41.00 -4.76
C ASN A 148 -25.76 -39.59 -5.26
N ALA A 149 -25.38 -39.15 -6.46
CA ALA A 149 -25.79 -39.58 -7.82
C ALA A 149 -26.89 -38.69 -8.43
N LYS A 150 -26.49 -38.06 -9.55
CA LYS A 150 -27.25 -37.86 -10.81
C LYS A 150 -28.61 -37.13 -10.79
N ASN A 151 -28.64 -36.00 -11.52
CA ASN A 151 -29.54 -35.72 -12.66
C ASN A 151 -29.02 -34.44 -13.33
N LYS A 152 -28.41 -34.40 -14.53
CA LYS A 152 -28.86 -34.69 -15.91
C LYS A 152 -30.16 -33.98 -16.33
N LYS A 153 -29.98 -32.99 -17.22
CA LYS A 153 -30.73 -32.64 -18.45
C LYS A 153 -32.26 -32.53 -18.33
N LYS A 154 -32.92 -31.51 -18.87
CA LYS A 154 -32.76 -30.89 -20.18
C LYS A 154 -33.70 -29.69 -20.22
#